data_AF-A0A972MIT2-F1
#
_entry.id   AF-A0A972MIT2-F1
#
_cell.length_a   1.000
_cell.length_b   1.000
_cell.length_c   1.000
_cell.angle_alpha   90.00
_cell.angle_beta   90.00
_cell.angle_gamma   90.00
#
_symmetry.space_group_name_H-M   'P 1'
#
loop_
_entity.id
_entity.type
_entity.pdbx_description
1 polymer ?
#
loop_
_entity_poly.entity_id
_entity_poly.type
_entity_poly.pdbx_seq_one_letter_code
_entity_poly.pdbx_strand_id
1 'polypeptide(L)'
;MGYKKIETIIEERLKQEPINIKELTLEEKVVEIRRTTRVVEGGRRFSFSTLAIVGDKNGHVGFGHGKANEVPPSIAKAIADAKKHIIKVPLIEGTIPHDVIGEYESAVVLLKPARRGTGVVAGGPVRPVLELLGVTDILTKIIGRTTNPTNTVKAVFDALLKVRSPEQVAKIRGIDEEKVKKNFKIYAQAPIVK
;
A
#
# COMPACT_ATOMS: atom_id res chain seq x y z
N MET A 1 9.13 22.01 -6.23
CA MET A 1 8.12 21.02 -6.69
C MET A 1 7.61 20.31 -5.44
N GLY A 2 6.49 20.77 -4.88
CA GLY A 2 6.01 20.27 -3.60
C GLY A 2 5.44 18.85 -3.78
N TYR A 3 5.99 17.89 -3.03
CA TYR A 3 5.33 16.60 -2.86
C TYR A 3 3.91 16.88 -2.34
N LYS A 4 2.87 16.64 -3.15
CA LYS A 4 1.52 16.57 -2.59
C LYS A 4 1.58 15.50 -1.50
N LYS A 5 1.18 15.85 -0.28
CA LYS A 5 1.11 14.87 0.81
C LYS A 5 0.20 13.74 0.34
N ILE A 6 0.72 12.52 0.32
CA ILE A 6 -0.06 11.31 -0.01
C ILE A 6 -1.34 11.28 0.83
N GLU A 7 -1.24 11.70 2.10
CA GLU A 7 -2.35 11.84 3.03
C GLU A 7 -3.49 12.73 2.45
N THR A 8 -3.17 13.87 1.83
CA THR A 8 -4.17 14.76 1.21
C THR A 8 -4.84 14.13 -0.01
N ILE A 9 -4.10 13.37 -0.82
CA ILE A 9 -4.67 12.66 -1.99
C ILE A 9 -5.63 11.55 -1.52
N ILE A 10 -5.28 10.86 -0.43
CA ILE A 10 -6.12 9.83 0.18
C ILE A 10 -7.41 10.46 0.74
N GLU A 11 -7.30 11.60 1.45
CA GLU A 11 -8.46 12.34 1.95
C GLU A 11 -9.40 12.82 0.84
N GLU A 12 -8.84 13.34 -0.26
CA GLU A 12 -9.63 13.75 -1.44
C GLU A 12 -10.38 12.56 -2.05
N ARG A 13 -9.74 11.38 -2.11
CA ARG A 13 -10.35 10.17 -2.67
C ARG A 13 -11.42 9.57 -1.78
N LEU A 14 -11.20 9.57 -0.46
CA LEU A 14 -12.20 9.15 0.53
C LEU A 14 -13.46 10.03 0.53
N LYS A 15 -13.33 11.32 0.21
CA LYS A 15 -14.50 12.21 0.02
C LYS A 15 -15.35 11.83 -1.20
N GLN A 16 -14.72 11.27 -2.24
CA GLN A 16 -15.42 10.86 -3.46
C GLN A 16 -16.09 9.48 -3.30
N GLU A 17 -15.45 8.54 -2.61
CA GLU A 17 -15.97 7.20 -2.36
C GLU A 17 -15.83 6.86 -0.86
N PRO A 18 -16.88 7.06 -0.04
CA PRO A 18 -16.83 6.75 1.38
C PRO A 18 -16.83 5.23 1.58
N ILE A 19 -15.82 4.73 2.30
CA ILE A 19 -15.66 3.32 2.62
C ILE A 19 -16.23 3.07 4.03
N ASN A 20 -17.18 2.13 4.17
CA ASN A 20 -17.74 1.78 5.46
C ASN A 20 -16.81 0.80 6.21
N ILE A 21 -16.06 1.33 7.18
CA ILE A 21 -15.05 0.58 7.93
C ILE A 21 -15.66 -0.56 8.78
N LYS A 22 -16.93 -0.42 9.22
CA LYS A 22 -17.56 -1.39 10.12
C LYS A 22 -17.92 -2.72 9.47
N GLU A 23 -18.11 -2.72 8.15
CA GLU A 23 -18.49 -3.90 7.39
C GLU A 23 -17.27 -4.71 6.93
N LEU A 24 -16.07 -4.14 7.05
CA LEU A 24 -14.82 -4.73 6.60
C LEU A 24 -14.17 -5.56 7.72
N THR A 25 -13.81 -6.80 7.40
CA THR A 25 -12.99 -7.66 8.26
C THR A 25 -11.52 -7.25 8.12
N LEU A 26 -11.08 -6.32 8.96
CA LEU A 26 -9.73 -5.77 8.90
C LEU A 26 -8.73 -6.60 9.71
N GLU A 27 -7.68 -7.06 9.04
CA GLU A 27 -6.46 -7.60 9.66
C GLU A 27 -5.41 -6.51 9.81
N GLU A 28 -4.54 -6.64 10.82
CA GLU A 28 -3.49 -5.68 11.13
C GLU A 28 -2.11 -6.35 11.17
N LYS A 29 -1.10 -5.66 10.64
CA LYS A 29 0.31 -6.06 10.73
C LYS A 29 1.17 -4.87 11.13
N VAL A 30 2.07 -5.11 12.08
CA VAL A 30 3.09 -4.13 12.48
C VAL A 30 4.32 -4.32 11.60
N VAL A 31 4.77 -3.26 10.96
CA VAL A 31 5.96 -3.28 10.09
C VAL A 31 7.22 -3.00 10.89
N GLU A 32 7.16 -1.95 11.70
CA GLU A 32 8.33 -1.47 12.42
C GLU A 32 7.92 -0.79 13.73
N ILE A 33 8.72 -1.04 14.77
CA ILE A 33 8.66 -0.35 16.05
C ILE A 33 10.03 0.26 16.31
N ARG A 34 10.09 1.59 16.46
CA ARG A 34 11.30 2.34 16.79
C ARG A 34 11.22 2.91 18.19
N ARG A 35 12.29 2.77 18.98
CA ARG A 35 12.47 3.54 20.21
C ARG A 35 13.14 4.87 19.89
N THR A 36 12.38 5.96 20.01
CA THR A 36 12.87 7.34 19.90
C THR A 36 13.22 7.89 21.29
N THR A 37 14.11 8.87 21.36
CA THR A 37 14.58 9.43 22.64
C THR A 37 14.69 10.94 22.56
N ARG A 38 14.20 11.62 23.59
CA ARG A 38 14.42 13.06 23.82
C ARG A 38 15.31 13.24 25.03
N VAL A 39 16.43 13.94 24.86
CA VAL A 39 17.35 14.30 25.96
C VAL A 39 16.76 15.49 26.73
N VAL A 40 16.82 15.44 28.06
CA VAL A 40 16.38 16.48 29.00
C VAL A 40 17.45 16.64 30.08
N GLU A 41 17.42 17.75 30.84
CA GLU A 41 18.45 18.06 31.85
C GLU A 41 18.64 16.94 32.89
N GLY A 42 17.56 16.22 33.23
CA GLY A 42 17.59 15.07 34.16
C GLY A 42 17.74 13.68 33.52
N GLY A 43 18.04 13.57 32.22
CA GLY A 43 18.27 12.27 31.57
C GLY A 43 17.65 12.13 30.17
N ARG A 44 17.05 10.96 29.89
CA ARG A 44 16.49 10.63 28.57
C ARG A 44 15.05 10.16 28.71
N ARG A 45 14.12 10.83 28.02
CA ARG A 45 12.73 10.39 27.88
C ARG A 45 12.60 9.51 26.64
N PHE A 46 12.19 8.26 26.83
CA PHE A 46 11.94 7.31 25.75
C PHE A 46 10.49 7.40 25.26
N SER A 47 10.31 7.20 23.97
CA SER A 47 8.99 7.01 23.37
C SER A 47 9.09 6.01 22.22
N PHE A 48 8.06 5.23 21.99
CA PHE A 48 7.97 4.29 20.89
C PHE A 48 7.18 4.90 19.75
N SER A 49 7.68 4.70 18.53
CA SER A 49 7.02 5.05 17.28
C SER A 49 6.76 3.77 16.51
N THR A 50 5.53 3.56 16.07
CA THR A 50 5.10 2.34 15.38
C THR A 50 4.54 2.68 14.01
N LEU A 51 4.92 1.89 13.00
CA LEU A 51 4.29 1.86 11.68
C LEU A 51 3.43 0.60 11.57
N ALA A 52 2.14 0.78 11.34
CA ALA A 52 1.19 -0.32 11.18
C ALA A 52 0.49 -0.23 9.82
N ILE A 53 0.11 -1.40 9.31
CA ILE A 53 -0.70 -1.56 8.10
C ILE A 53 -1.97 -2.31 8.49
N VAL A 54 -3.09 -1.90 7.92
CA VAL A 54 -4.39 -2.53 8.08
C VAL A 54 -4.95 -2.86 6.70
N GLY A 55 -5.61 -4.01 6.53
CA GLY A 55 -6.25 -4.37 5.27
C GLY A 55 -7.18 -5.56 5.39
N ASP A 56 -8.00 -5.80 4.37
CA ASP A 56 -9.07 -6.81 4.37
C ASP A 56 -8.80 -8.01 3.44
N LYS A 57 -7.60 -8.08 2.84
CA LYS A 57 -7.22 -9.04 1.78
C LYS A 57 -8.13 -9.04 0.56
N ASN A 58 -8.95 -8.01 0.37
CA ASN A 58 -9.91 -7.91 -0.72
C ASN A 58 -9.82 -6.57 -1.44
N GLY A 59 -8.60 -6.04 -1.57
CA GLY A 59 -8.32 -4.81 -2.29
C GLY A 59 -8.42 -3.53 -1.44
N HIS A 60 -8.62 -3.62 -0.12
CA HIS A 60 -8.54 -2.47 0.78
C HIS A 60 -7.30 -2.55 1.67
N VAL A 61 -6.55 -1.45 1.71
CA VAL A 61 -5.34 -1.34 2.54
C VAL A 61 -5.14 0.08 3.04
N GLY A 62 -4.61 0.24 4.24
CA GLY A 62 -4.27 1.51 4.86
C GLY A 62 -3.00 1.41 5.69
N PHE A 63 -2.29 2.52 5.87
CA PHE A 63 -1.13 2.61 6.74
C PHE A 63 -1.32 3.72 7.77
N GLY A 64 -0.68 3.57 8.92
CA GLY A 64 -0.80 4.54 10.01
C GLY A 64 0.44 4.60 10.87
N HIS A 65 0.62 5.75 11.50
CA HIS A 65 1.73 6.02 12.41
C HIS A 65 1.21 6.27 13.81
N GLY A 66 1.83 5.63 14.79
CA GLY A 66 1.51 5.79 16.21
C GLY A 66 2.74 6.18 17.00
N LYS A 67 2.57 7.05 18.00
CA LYS A 67 3.63 7.35 18.97
C LYS A 67 3.06 7.38 20.39
N ALA A 68 3.72 6.69 21.31
CA ALA A 68 3.38 6.68 22.73
C ALA A 68 4.62 6.42 23.60
N ASN A 69 4.45 6.50 24.92
CA ASN A 69 5.53 6.22 25.88
C ASN A 69 5.80 4.72 26.03
N GLU A 70 4.80 3.88 25.73
CA GLU A 70 4.86 2.42 25.80
C GLU A 70 4.52 1.80 24.44
N VAL A 71 4.84 0.52 24.25
CA VAL A 71 4.65 -0.19 22.98
C VAL A 71 3.17 -0.47 22.66
N PRO A 72 2.36 -1.06 23.57
CA PRO A 72 0.95 -1.34 23.26
C PRO A 72 0.12 -0.11 22.85
N PRO A 73 0.18 1.05 23.55
CA PRO A 73 -0.56 2.23 23.14
C PRO A 73 -0.01 2.86 21.85
N SER A 74 1.27 2.65 21.52
CA SER A 74 1.83 3.09 20.24
C SER A 74 1.24 2.31 19.07
N ILE A 75 1.09 0.99 19.23
CA ILE A 75 0.46 0.11 18.24
C ILE A 75 -1.01 0.47 18.04
N ALA A 76 -1.78 0.62 19.14
CA ALA A 76 -3.20 0.97 19.07
C ALA A 76 -3.44 2.30 18.35
N LYS A 77 -2.60 3.32 18.60
CA LYS A 77 -2.66 4.60 17.88
C LYS A 77 -2.35 4.45 16.40
N ALA A 78 -1.35 3.63 16.05
CA ALA A 78 -0.99 3.39 14.65
C ALA A 78 -2.13 2.70 13.88
N ILE A 79 -2.80 1.73 14.50
CA ILE A 79 -3.96 1.03 13.92
C ILE A 79 -5.14 1.99 13.73
N ALA A 80 -5.44 2.81 14.75
CA ALA A 80 -6.52 3.79 14.66
C ALA A 80 -6.29 4.84 13.56
N ASP A 81 -5.03 5.22 13.35
CA ASP A 81 -4.62 6.10 12.26
C ASP A 81 -4.71 5.40 10.90
N ALA A 82 -4.29 4.14 10.80
CA ALA A 82 -4.35 3.36 9.57
C ALA A 82 -5.79 3.16 9.06
N LYS A 83 -6.75 2.95 9.97
CA LYS A 83 -8.17 2.80 9.63
C LYS A 83 -8.77 4.04 8.97
N LYS A 84 -8.21 5.23 9.21
CA LYS A 84 -8.68 6.47 8.57
C LYS A 84 -8.18 6.63 7.15
N HIS A 85 -7.06 6.00 6.81
CA HIS A 85 -6.35 6.17 5.53
C HIS A 85 -6.45 4.91 4.66
N ILE A 86 -7.63 4.27 4.63
CA ILE A 86 -7.86 3.10 3.79
C ILE A 86 -8.07 3.55 2.34
N ILE A 87 -7.38 2.88 1.43
CA ILE A 87 -7.54 3.04 -0.02
C ILE A 87 -8.10 1.75 -0.63
N LYS A 88 -8.86 1.91 -1.72
CA LYS A 88 -9.31 0.81 -2.57
C LYS A 88 -8.41 0.70 -3.79
N VAL A 89 -7.86 -0.48 -4.03
CA VAL A 89 -6.98 -0.77 -5.17
C VAL A 89 -7.67 -1.79 -6.08
N PRO A 90 -7.72 -1.56 -7.42
CA PRO A 90 -8.26 -2.55 -8.34
C PRO A 90 -7.29 -3.73 -8.50
N LEU A 91 -7.75 -4.93 -8.19
CA LEU A 91 -7.03 -6.18 -8.39
C LEU A 91 -7.72 -7.00 -9.49
N ILE A 92 -6.93 -7.72 -10.28
CA ILE A 92 -7.41 -8.65 -11.31
C ILE A 92 -6.82 -10.01 -10.99
N GLU A 93 -7.67 -10.98 -10.64
CA GLU A 93 -7.28 -12.38 -10.40
C GLU A 93 -6.08 -12.52 -9.44
N GLY A 94 -6.02 -11.66 -8.40
CA GLY A 94 -4.96 -11.70 -7.38
C GLY A 94 -3.69 -10.92 -7.73
N THR A 95 -3.62 -10.19 -8.85
CA THR A 95 -2.49 -9.32 -9.21
C THR A 95 -2.92 -7.90 -9.62
N ILE A 96 -1.93 -7.03 -9.85
CA ILE A 96 -2.13 -5.64 -10.29
C ILE A 96 -2.34 -5.62 -11.83
N PRO A 97 -3.19 -4.74 -12.40
CA PRO A 97 -3.44 -4.69 -13.83
C PRO A 97 -2.23 -4.39 -14.74
N HIS A 98 -1.29 -3.56 -14.27
CA HIS A 98 -0.12 -3.13 -15.04
C HIS A 98 1.05 -2.81 -14.10
N ASP A 99 2.24 -2.63 -14.67
CA ASP A 99 3.43 -2.22 -13.94
C ASP A 99 3.37 -0.75 -13.52
N VAL A 100 3.76 -0.47 -12.29
CA VAL A 100 3.70 0.87 -11.71
C VAL A 100 4.95 1.15 -10.90
N ILE A 101 5.43 2.39 -11.01
CA ILE A 101 6.52 2.92 -10.19
C ILE A 101 5.93 3.93 -9.20
N GLY A 102 6.17 3.67 -7.93
CA GLY A 102 5.84 4.56 -6.82
C GLY A 102 7.07 5.24 -6.27
N GLU A 103 6.92 6.52 -5.95
CA GLU A 103 8.01 7.37 -5.49
C GLU A 103 7.58 8.17 -4.28
N TYR A 104 8.41 8.15 -3.24
CA TYR A 104 8.24 9.02 -2.08
C TYR A 104 9.59 9.40 -1.51
N GLU A 105 9.89 10.70 -1.51
CA GLU A 105 11.23 11.23 -1.19
C GLU A 105 12.32 10.49 -1.98
N SER A 106 13.20 9.77 -1.29
CA SER A 106 14.30 8.99 -1.85
C SER A 106 13.97 7.50 -2.04
N ALA A 107 12.74 7.07 -1.75
CA ALA A 107 12.27 5.70 -1.94
C ALA A 107 11.58 5.56 -3.31
N VAL A 108 12.00 4.55 -4.07
CA VAL A 108 11.43 4.21 -5.38
C VAL A 108 11.15 2.72 -5.39
N VAL A 109 9.89 2.35 -5.63
CA VAL A 109 9.43 0.95 -5.64
C VAL A 109 8.75 0.66 -6.97
N LEU A 110 9.22 -0.40 -7.63
CA LEU A 110 8.58 -0.98 -8.80
C LEU A 110 7.65 -2.10 -8.36
N LEU A 111 6.38 -2.00 -8.76
CA LEU A 111 5.38 -3.06 -8.67
C LEU A 111 5.18 -3.62 -10.07
N LYS A 112 5.42 -4.92 -10.25
CA LYS A 112 5.25 -5.60 -11.53
C LYS A 112 4.30 -6.78 -11.37
N PRO A 113 3.25 -6.87 -12.20
CA PRO A 113 2.35 -8.02 -12.16
C PRO A 113 3.06 -9.31 -12.53
N ALA A 114 2.58 -10.41 -11.95
CA ALA A 114 3.17 -11.73 -12.10
C ALA A 114 2.14 -12.75 -12.58
N ARG A 115 2.62 -13.93 -12.98
CA ARG A 115 1.76 -15.05 -13.36
C ARG A 115 1.24 -15.76 -12.11
N ARG A 116 0.08 -16.41 -12.23
CA ARG A 116 -0.48 -17.22 -11.13
C ARG A 116 0.54 -18.27 -10.67
N GLY A 117 0.70 -18.39 -9.35
CA GLY A 117 1.64 -19.31 -8.71
C GLY A 117 3.05 -18.76 -8.52
N THR A 118 3.30 -17.49 -8.82
CA THR A 118 4.59 -16.83 -8.53
C THR A 118 4.73 -16.49 -7.04
N GLY A 119 3.61 -16.22 -6.37
CA GLY A 119 3.58 -15.74 -4.99
C GLY A 119 3.99 -14.27 -4.87
N VAL A 120 4.05 -13.80 -3.62
CA VAL A 120 4.43 -12.41 -3.29
C VAL A 120 5.94 -12.32 -3.10
N VAL A 121 6.64 -11.87 -4.14
CA VAL A 121 8.08 -11.59 -4.07
C VAL A 121 8.30 -10.12 -3.74
N ALA A 122 8.44 -9.83 -2.45
CA ALA A 122 8.56 -8.48 -1.95
C ALA A 122 9.58 -8.31 -0.82
N GLY A 123 10.18 -7.11 -0.79
CA GLY A 123 11.07 -6.69 0.30
C GLY A 123 10.31 -6.52 1.61
N GLY A 124 11.03 -6.58 2.73
CA GLY A 124 10.47 -6.56 4.09
C GLY A 124 9.31 -5.58 4.34
N PRO A 125 9.47 -4.26 4.07
CA PRO A 125 8.40 -3.28 4.31
C PRO A 125 7.27 -3.32 3.27
N VAL A 126 7.52 -3.85 2.07
CA VAL A 126 6.54 -3.90 0.96
C VAL A 126 5.61 -5.10 1.11
N ARG A 127 6.16 -6.23 1.56
CA ARG A 127 5.44 -7.49 1.72
C ARG A 127 4.16 -7.41 2.58
N PRO A 128 4.17 -6.85 3.81
CA PRO A 128 2.96 -6.79 4.63
C PRO A 128 1.87 -5.92 4.00
N VAL A 129 2.22 -4.91 3.19
CA VAL A 129 1.24 -4.10 2.44
C VAL A 129 0.50 -4.97 1.41
N LEU A 130 1.25 -5.73 0.62
CA LEU A 130 0.69 -6.54 -0.47
C LEU A 130 -0.09 -7.74 0.04
N GLU A 131 0.38 -8.37 1.12
CA GLU A 131 -0.34 -9.47 1.76
C GLU A 131 -1.69 -9.02 2.34
N LEU A 132 -1.72 -7.86 3.03
CA LEU A 132 -2.97 -7.31 3.57
C LEU A 132 -3.88 -6.71 2.50
N LEU A 133 -3.32 -6.32 1.36
CA LEU A 133 -4.11 -5.92 0.19
C LEU A 133 -4.83 -7.11 -0.47
N GLY A 134 -4.33 -8.34 -0.28
CA GLY A 134 -4.89 -9.55 -0.91
C GLY A 134 -4.24 -9.91 -2.23
N VAL A 135 -3.03 -9.40 -2.50
CA VAL A 135 -2.28 -9.76 -3.70
C VAL A 135 -1.67 -11.14 -3.50
N THR A 136 -1.93 -12.06 -4.43
CA THR A 136 -1.37 -13.42 -4.41
C THR A 136 -0.05 -13.47 -5.16
N ASP A 137 0.02 -12.79 -6.31
CA ASP A 137 1.12 -12.93 -7.27
C ASP A 137 1.63 -11.56 -7.71
N ILE A 138 2.86 -11.22 -7.30
CA ILE A 138 3.49 -9.95 -7.68
C ILE A 138 5.00 -10.02 -7.52
N LEU A 139 5.70 -9.37 -8.45
CA LEU A 139 7.14 -9.13 -8.37
C LEU A 139 7.37 -7.68 -8.01
N THR A 140 8.17 -7.42 -6.98
CA THR A 140 8.51 -6.06 -6.59
C THR A 140 10.01 -5.88 -6.46
N LYS A 141 10.46 -4.65 -6.71
CA LYS A 141 11.84 -4.26 -6.47
C LYS A 141 11.89 -2.86 -5.88
N ILE A 142 12.61 -2.73 -4.77
CA ILE A 142 13.03 -1.43 -4.26
C ILE A 142 14.24 -1.03 -5.12
N ILE A 143 14.06 -0.01 -5.96
CA ILE A 143 15.08 0.54 -6.85
C ILE A 143 15.83 1.67 -6.13
N GLY A 144 15.13 2.39 -5.26
CA GLY A 144 15.69 3.51 -4.52
C GLY A 144 16.83 3.10 -3.59
N ARG A 145 17.69 4.07 -3.27
CA ARG A 145 18.84 3.88 -2.36
C ARG A 145 18.44 3.77 -0.88
N THR A 146 17.17 4.03 -0.58
CA THR A 146 16.64 4.16 0.79
C THR A 146 16.26 2.81 1.38
N THR A 147 16.67 2.58 2.63
CA THR A 147 16.31 1.39 3.42
C THR A 147 15.23 1.67 4.47
N ASN A 148 14.78 2.92 4.62
CA ASN A 148 13.77 3.34 5.59
C ASN A 148 12.39 2.73 5.28
N PRO A 149 11.83 1.89 6.17
CA PRO A 149 10.52 1.27 5.99
C PRO A 149 9.37 2.26 5.79
N THR A 150 9.34 3.36 6.53
CA THR A 150 8.27 4.38 6.44
C THR A 150 8.17 4.96 5.03
N ASN A 151 9.29 5.40 4.46
CA ASN A 151 9.31 5.99 3.13
C ASN A 151 9.00 4.95 2.06
N THR A 152 9.44 3.71 2.28
CA THR A 152 9.17 2.60 1.37
C THR A 152 7.69 2.26 1.33
N VAL A 153 7.02 2.18 2.48
CA VAL A 153 5.56 1.96 2.55
C VAL A 153 4.83 3.11 1.85
N LYS A 154 5.19 4.37 2.12
CA LYS A 154 4.58 5.52 1.44
C LYS A 154 4.77 5.48 -0.09
N ALA A 155 5.95 5.09 -0.57
CA ALA A 155 6.19 4.89 -2.01
C ALA A 155 5.32 3.76 -2.60
N VAL A 156 5.08 2.68 -1.86
CA VAL A 156 4.14 1.62 -2.28
C VAL A 156 2.72 2.16 -2.39
N PHE A 157 2.26 2.95 -1.41
CA PHE A 157 0.93 3.55 -1.48
C PHE A 157 0.79 4.53 -2.65
N ASP A 158 1.83 5.29 -2.98
CA ASP A 158 1.87 6.10 -4.19
C ASP A 158 1.76 5.25 -5.48
N ALA A 159 2.46 4.12 -5.55
CA ALA A 159 2.31 3.17 -6.66
C ALA A 159 0.86 2.66 -6.75
N LEU A 160 0.28 2.21 -5.64
CA LEU A 160 -1.08 1.65 -5.60
C LEU A 160 -2.15 2.67 -6.00
N LEU A 161 -1.99 3.95 -5.64
CA LEU A 161 -2.91 5.02 -6.04
C LEU A 161 -2.91 5.31 -7.54
N LYS A 162 -1.77 5.09 -8.20
CA LYS A 162 -1.61 5.26 -9.66
C LYS A 162 -2.20 4.09 -10.45
N VAL A 163 -2.44 2.94 -9.81
CA VAL A 163 -3.07 1.79 -10.46
C VAL A 163 -4.47 2.17 -10.94
N ARG A 164 -4.76 1.79 -12.19
CA ARG A 164 -6.05 1.99 -12.85
C ARG A 164 -6.56 0.67 -13.39
N SER A 165 -7.84 0.41 -13.21
CA SER A 165 -8.50 -0.74 -13.85
C SER A 165 -8.72 -0.48 -15.34
N PRO A 166 -8.82 -1.54 -16.17
CA PRO A 166 -9.17 -1.40 -17.59
C PRO A 166 -10.48 -0.62 -17.79
N GLU A 167 -11.46 -0.80 -16.91
CA GLU A 167 -12.75 -0.10 -16.93
C GLU A 167 -12.59 1.41 -16.69
N GLN A 168 -11.76 1.79 -15.71
CA GLN A 168 -11.44 3.20 -15.47
C GLN A 168 -10.74 3.83 -16.68
N VAL A 169 -9.82 3.09 -17.32
CA VAL A 169 -9.12 3.56 -18.53
C VAL A 169 -10.07 3.70 -19.71
N ALA A 170 -11.02 2.77 -19.88
CA ALA A 170 -12.04 2.83 -20.92
C ALA A 170 -12.93 4.07 -20.77
N LYS A 171 -13.43 4.33 -19.55
CA LYS A 171 -14.23 5.52 -19.23
C LYS A 171 -13.49 6.82 -19.51
N ILE A 172 -12.21 6.91 -19.13
CA ILE A 172 -11.39 8.11 -19.38
C ILE A 172 -11.18 8.34 -20.88
N ARG A 173 -11.02 7.27 -21.66
CA ARG A 173 -10.74 7.36 -23.11
C ARG A 173 -12.00 7.43 -23.97
N GLY A 174 -13.18 7.11 -23.45
CA GLY A 174 -14.41 7.03 -24.22
C GLY A 174 -14.42 5.91 -25.26
N ILE A 175 -13.72 4.80 -24.99
CA ILE A 175 -13.58 3.65 -25.90
C ILE A 175 -14.23 2.43 -25.23
N ASP A 176 -14.76 1.50 -26.04
CA ASP A 176 -15.30 0.23 -25.56
C ASP A 176 -14.34 -0.55 -24.66
N GLU A 177 -14.89 -1.10 -23.58
CA GLU A 177 -14.12 -1.81 -22.56
C GLU A 177 -13.39 -3.04 -23.09
N GLU A 178 -14.01 -3.78 -24.03
CA GLU A 178 -13.42 -4.97 -24.62
C GLU A 178 -12.14 -4.66 -25.40
N LYS A 179 -12.12 -3.51 -26.09
CA LYS A 179 -10.95 -3.07 -26.85
C LYS A 179 -9.79 -2.70 -25.92
N VAL A 180 -10.10 -2.14 -24.75
CA VAL A 180 -9.10 -1.81 -23.73
C VAL A 180 -8.60 -3.08 -23.05
N LYS A 181 -9.49 -4.01 -22.66
CA LYS A 181 -9.11 -5.29 -22.02
C LYS A 181 -8.16 -6.12 -22.89
N LYS A 182 -8.34 -6.14 -24.22
CA LYS A 182 -7.42 -6.80 -25.16
C LYS A 182 -5.99 -6.23 -25.16
N ASN A 183 -5.85 -4.94 -24.88
CA ASN A 183 -4.54 -4.27 -24.86
C ASN A 183 -3.80 -4.44 -23.53
N PHE A 184 -4.52 -4.78 -22.44
CA PHE A 184 -3.89 -5.12 -21.18
C PHE A 184 -3.31 -6.55 -21.27
N LYS A 185 -2.00 -6.68 -21.01
CA LYS A 185 -1.39 -7.99 -20.80
C LYS A 185 -1.86 -8.49 -19.44
N ILE A 186 -2.95 -9.25 -19.40
CA ILE A 186 -3.44 -9.86 -18.15
C ILE A 186 -2.48 -11.01 -17.79
N TYR A 187 -1.56 -10.74 -16.86
CA TYR A 187 -0.54 -11.71 -16.46
C TYR A 187 -1.09 -12.87 -15.63
N ALA A 188 -2.28 -12.71 -15.03
CA ALA A 188 -2.91 -13.70 -14.18
C ALA A 188 -3.58 -14.86 -14.94
N GLN A 189 -3.50 -14.93 -16.27
CA GLN A 189 -4.03 -16.11 -16.98
C GLN A 189 -3.24 -17.37 -16.61
N ALA A 190 -3.94 -18.49 -16.43
CA ALA A 190 -3.32 -19.79 -16.27
C ALA A 190 -2.35 -20.05 -17.45
N PRO A 191 -1.22 -20.74 -17.24
CA PRO A 191 -0.40 -21.15 -18.36
C PRO A 191 -1.29 -21.90 -19.36
N ILE A 192 -1.23 -21.52 -20.63
CA ILE A 192 -1.84 -22.30 -21.70
C ILE A 192 -1.11 -23.64 -21.67
N VAL A 193 -1.70 -24.63 -21.02
CA VAL A 193 -1.22 -26.02 -21.07
C VAL A 193 -1.37 -26.42 -22.54
N LYS A 194 -0.24 -26.58 -23.22
CA LYS A 194 -0.20 -27.19 -24.55
C LYS A 194 -0.49 -28.67 -24.44
#